data_AF-A0A7X8A9F0-F1
#
_entry.id   AF-A0A7X8A9F0-F1
#
_cell.length_a   1.000
_cell.length_b   1.000
_cell.length_c   1.000
_cell.angle_alpha   90.00
_cell.angle_beta   90.00
_cell.angle_gamma   90.00
#
_symmetry.space_group_name_H-M   'P 1'
#
loop_
_entity.id
_entity.type
_entity.pdbx_description
1 polymer ?
#
loop_
_entity_poly.entity_id
_entity_poly.type
_entity_poly.pdbx_seq_one_letter_code
_entity_poly.pdbx_strand_id
1 'polypeptide(L)' 'SFRDIWENSELFRQLRDFKSYKGKCGQCEFVNVCGGCRARSYAVTGDYLDPEPFCNYQPTRVKRKE' A
#
# COMPACT_ATOMS: atom_id res chain seq x y z
N SER A 1 -4.18 24.57 7.38
CA SER A 1 -4.85 24.18 8.64
C SER A 1 -4.74 22.65 8.80
N PHE A 2 -5.10 22.06 9.95
CA PHE A 2 -5.10 20.60 10.08
C PHE A 2 -5.97 19.91 9.02
N ARG A 3 -7.17 20.46 8.78
CA ARG A 3 -8.09 19.99 7.73
C ARG A 3 -7.43 19.95 6.36
N ASP A 4 -6.76 21.03 5.99
CA ASP A 4 -6.07 21.14 4.71
C ASP A 4 -4.95 20.09 4.56
N ILE A 5 -4.15 19.84 5.60
CA ILE A 5 -3.14 18.77 5.59
C ILE A 5 -3.80 17.40 5.41
N TRP A 6 -4.89 17.13 6.14
CA TRP A 6 -5.60 15.86 6.07
C TRP A 6 -6.26 15.62 4.71
N GLU A 7 -6.77 16.65 4.06
CA GLU A 7 -7.50 16.54 2.79
C GLU A 7 -6.53 16.58 1.59
N ASN A 8 -5.52 17.46 1.61
CA ASN A 8 -4.76 17.83 0.41
C ASN A 8 -3.30 17.38 0.38
N SER A 9 -2.70 16.94 1.50
CA SER A 9 -1.30 16.50 1.47
C SER A 9 -1.12 15.33 0.51
N GLU A 10 -0.01 15.34 -0.23
CA GLU A 10 0.31 14.28 -1.18
C GLU A 10 0.40 12.92 -0.49
N LEU A 11 1.07 12.85 0.67
CA LEU A 11 1.21 11.63 1.45
C LEU A 11 -0.16 11.03 1.83
N PHE A 12 -1.07 11.81 2.42
CA PHE A 12 -2.38 11.27 2.81
C PHE A 12 -3.24 10.90 1.60
N ARG A 13 -3.10 11.60 0.47
CA ARG A 13 -3.79 11.23 -0.77
C ARG A 13 -3.27 9.90 -1.31
N GLN A 14 -1.96 9.71 -1.39
CA GLN A 14 -1.35 8.46 -1.87
C GLN A 14 -1.63 7.27 -0.94
N LEU A 15 -1.59 7.47 0.38
CA LEU A 15 -1.90 6.41 1.34
C LEU A 15 -3.35 5.92 1.25
N ARG A 16 -4.28 6.79 0.81
CA ARG A 16 -5.69 6.47 0.57
C ARG A 16 -5.97 5.99 -0.86
N ASP A 17 -5.00 6.11 -1.78
CA ASP A 17 -5.11 5.58 -3.13
C ASP A 17 -4.50 4.17 -3.21
N PHE A 18 -5.32 3.17 -2.91
CA PHE A 18 -4.91 1.77 -2.96
C PHE A 18 -4.51 1.29 -4.37
N LYS A 19 -4.89 2.00 -5.44
CA LYS A 19 -4.46 1.65 -6.81
C LYS A 19 -2.99 1.96 -7.05
N SER A 20 -2.43 2.90 -6.29
CA SER A 20 -1.02 3.28 -6.37
C SER A 20 -0.09 2.34 -5.62
N TYR A 21 -0.62 1.37 -4.87
CA TYR A 21 0.19 0.40 -4.14
C TYR A 21 0.86 -0.55 -5.13
N LYS A 22 2.14 -0.82 -4.92
CA LYS A 22 2.96 -1.60 -5.85
C LYS A 22 2.91 -3.09 -5.54
N GLY A 23 3.44 -3.89 -6.48
CA GLY A 23 3.64 -5.33 -6.33
C GLY A 23 2.39 -6.10 -5.89
N LYS A 24 2.57 -7.05 -4.96
CA LYS A 24 1.47 -7.91 -4.48
C LYS A 24 0.36 -7.12 -3.78
N CYS A 25 0.68 -6.02 -3.09
CA CYS A 25 -0.31 -5.24 -2.37
C CYS A 25 -1.29 -4.53 -3.30
N GLY A 26 -0.84 -4.03 -4.45
CA GLY A 26 -1.70 -3.40 -5.47
C GLY A 26 -2.71 -4.32 -6.15
N GLN A 27 -2.49 -5.64 -6.08
CA GLN A 27 -3.37 -6.66 -6.68
C GLN A 27 -4.07 -7.54 -5.62
N CYS A 28 -3.88 -7.23 -4.33
CA CYS A 28 -4.41 -8.00 -3.21
C CYS A 28 -5.91 -7.79 -3.03
N GLU A 29 -6.67 -8.87 -2.92
CA GLU A 29 -8.09 -8.89 -2.61
C GLU A 29 -8.42 -8.26 -1.24
N PHE A 30 -7.44 -8.15 -0.34
CA PHE A 30 -7.60 -7.56 0.99
C PHE A 30 -7.09 -6.11 1.10
N VAL A 31 -6.74 -5.46 -0.01
CA VAL A 31 -6.13 -4.12 0.01
C VAL A 31 -7.03 -3.07 0.70
N ASN A 32 -8.36 -3.21 0.61
CA ASN A 32 -9.32 -2.29 1.21
C ASN A 32 -9.39 -2.37 2.75
N VAL A 33 -8.80 -3.39 3.38
CA VAL A 33 -8.85 -3.59 4.85
C VAL A 33 -7.47 -3.70 5.50
N CYS A 34 -6.46 -4.18 4.78
CA CYS A 34 -5.12 -4.38 5.33
C CYS A 34 -4.14 -3.35 4.79
N GLY A 35 -3.82 -3.39 3.49
CA GLY A 35 -2.79 -2.56 2.85
C GLY A 35 -1.35 -2.82 3.35
N GLY A 36 -1.16 -3.38 4.54
CA GLY A 36 0.11 -3.59 5.21
C GLY A 36 0.63 -2.34 5.92
N CYS A 37 1.66 -2.48 6.76
CA CYS A 37 2.28 -1.35 7.44
C CYS A 37 3.14 -0.52 6.47
N ARG A 38 2.73 0.73 6.22
CA ARG A 38 3.41 1.65 5.29
C ARG A 38 4.74 2.16 5.84
N ALA A 39 4.81 2.34 7.17
CA ALA A 39 6.05 2.69 7.86
C ALA A 39 7.14 1.61 7.70
N ARG A 40 6.78 0.32 7.78
CA ARG A 40 7.74 -0.77 7.56
C ARG A 40 8.17 -0.87 6.09
N SER A 41 7.26 -0.66 5.15
CA SER A 41 7.61 -0.57 3.72
C SER A 41 8.68 0.50 3.51
N TYR A 42 8.42 1.72 3.98
CA TYR A 42 9.37 2.82 3.85
C TYR A 42 10.71 2.55 4.54
N ALA A 43 10.70 2.00 5.75
CA ALA A 43 11.93 1.69 6.50
C ALA A 43 12.84 0.68 5.78
N VAL A 44 12.26 -0.24 5.01
CA VAL A 44 13.01 -1.30 4.32
C VAL A 44 13.34 -0.94 2.88
N THR A 45 12.41 -0.33 2.13
CA THR A 45 12.56 -0.09 0.68
C THR A 45 12.82 1.37 0.32
N GLY A 46 12.59 2.31 1.25
CA GLY A 46 12.57 3.73 0.95
C GLY A 46 11.28 4.19 0.26
N ASP A 47 10.31 3.30 0.05
CA ASP A 47 9.02 3.60 -0.58
C ASP A 47 7.86 3.08 0.27
N TYR A 48 6.97 3.98 0.71
CA TYR A 48 5.80 3.63 1.52
C TYR A 48 4.66 3.00 0.72
N LEU A 49 4.70 3.05 -0.61
CA LEU A 49 3.73 2.42 -1.52
C LEU A 49 4.14 1.01 -1.95
N ASP A 50 5.36 0.59 -1.61
CA ASP A 50 5.82 -0.77 -1.84
C ASP A 50 5.04 -1.82 -1.02
N PRO A 51 5.18 -3.10 -1.39
CA PRO A 51 4.65 -4.19 -0.60
C PRO A 51 5.19 -4.20 0.83
N GLU A 52 4.34 -4.55 1.78
CA GLU A 52 4.81 -4.80 3.14
C GLU A 52 5.74 -6.02 3.17
N PRO A 53 6.98 -5.88 3.66
CA PRO A 53 8.04 -6.88 3.48
C PRO A 53 7.80 -8.17 4.29
N PHE A 54 7.01 -8.13 5.36
CA PHE A 54 6.77 -9.27 6.26
C PHE A 54 5.43 -9.99 6.02
N CYS A 55 4.68 -9.58 5.01
CA CYS A 55 3.41 -10.19 4.66
C CYS A 55 3.65 -11.49 3.90
N ASN A 56 3.28 -12.63 4.48
CA ASN A 56 3.46 -13.94 3.83
C ASN A 56 2.30 -14.31 2.88
N TYR A 57 1.27 -13.45 2.79
CA TYR A 57 0.13 -13.69 1.91
C TYR A 57 0.49 -13.46 0.44
N GLN A 58 0.12 -14.39 -0.43
CA GLN A 58 0.23 -14.26 -1.87
C GLN A 58 -1.16 -14.11 -2.50
N PRO A 59 -1.48 -12.96 -3.12
CA PRO A 59 -2.78 -12.72 -3.74
C PRO A 59 -3.17 -13.79 -4.76
N THR A 60 -4.41 -14.23 -4.72
CA THR A 60 -4.95 -15.21 -5.68
C THR A 60 -4.94 -14.67 -7.12
N ARG A 61 -5.12 -13.36 -7.29
CA ARG A 61 -5.06 -12.68 -8.61
C ARG A 61 -3.67 -12.70 -9.24
N VAL A 62 -2.61 -12.72 -8.42
CA VAL A 62 -1.22 -12.80 -8.91
C VAL A 62 -0.92 -14.22 -9.39
N LYS A 63 -1.39 -15.25 -8.67
CA LYS A 63 -1.19 -16.67 -9.02
C LYS A 63 -1.82 -17.12 -10.34
N ARG A 64 -2.78 -16.37 -10.89
CA ARG A 64 -3.44 -16.70 -12.17
C ARG A 64 -2.70 -16.20 -13.42
N LYS A 65 -1.66 -15.38 -13.24
CA LYS A 65 -0.90 -14.77 -14.34
C LYS A 65 0.45 -15.44 -14.60
N GLU A 66 0.83 -16.40 -13.76
CA GLU A 66 1.96 -17.31 -13.95
C GLU A 66 1.45 -18.64 -14.52
#